data_AF-A0A2S6B9H5-F1
#
_entry.id   AF-A0A2S6B9H5-F1
#
_cell.length_a   1.000
_cell.length_b   1.000
_cell.length_c   1.000
_cell.angle_alpha   90.00
_cell.angle_beta   90.00
_cell.angle_gamma   90.00
#
_symmetry.space_group_name_H-M   'P 1'
#
loop_
_entity.id
_entity.type
_entity.pdbx_description
1 polymer ?
#
loop_
_entity_poly.entity_id
_entity_poly.type
_entity_poly.pdbx_seq_one_letter_code
_entity_poly.pdbx_strand_id
1 'polypeptide(L)'
;MHTIRRSALVEHSATRMFDLVNDVAAYPRRFDWCSAAQLIEQGDERLVARLDLGLGSLRTWFTTENALDRPHRIDMNLVDGPFRKLHGRWDFHALDESACKVTLTLEFEPSSRLLAPAMALGFQSLADRMVDDFVRAADRGA
;
A
#
# COMPACT_ATOMS: atom_id res chain seq x y z
N MET A 1 -13.10 -4.37 13.48
CA MET A 1 -12.55 -3.36 12.55
C MET A 1 -11.23 -2.90 13.12
N HIS A 2 -10.17 -2.99 12.34
CA HIS A 2 -8.82 -2.58 12.74
C HIS A 2 -8.40 -1.38 11.91
N THR A 3 -7.79 -0.39 12.55
CA THR A 3 -7.26 0.80 11.89
C THR A 3 -5.78 0.95 12.22
N ILE A 4 -4.97 1.19 11.21
CA ILE A 4 -3.54 1.41 11.31
C ILE A 4 -3.24 2.74 10.63
N ARG A 5 -2.39 3.55 11.26
CA ARG A 5 -1.85 4.76 10.66
C ARG A 5 -0.33 4.79 10.84
N ARG A 6 0.40 4.99 9.76
CA ARG A 6 1.86 5.13 9.73
C ARG A 6 2.25 6.33 8.90
N SER A 7 3.33 6.99 9.28
CA SER A 7 3.86 8.11 8.50
C SER A 7 5.36 8.23 8.65
N ALA A 8 6.02 8.72 7.60
CA ALA A 8 7.44 9.04 7.59
C ALA A 8 7.67 10.41 6.94
N LEU A 9 8.71 11.11 7.38
CA LEU A 9 9.28 12.25 6.67
C LEU A 9 10.39 11.71 5.77
N VAL A 10 10.40 12.13 4.51
CA VAL A 10 11.36 11.66 3.51
C VAL A 10 11.93 12.82 2.73
N GLU A 11 13.22 12.73 2.39
CA GLU A 11 13.94 13.67 1.50
C GLU A 11 13.69 13.32 0.03
N HIS A 12 12.43 13.07 -0.32
CA HIS A 12 11.96 12.90 -1.69
C HIS A 12 10.69 13.72 -1.92
N SER A 13 10.52 14.24 -3.14
CA SER A 13 9.33 15.00 -3.51
C SER A 13 8.05 14.15 -3.39
N ALA A 14 6.91 14.81 -3.13
CA ALA A 14 5.61 14.14 -3.07
C ALA A 14 5.30 13.38 -4.38
N THR A 15 5.65 13.95 -5.54
CA THR A 15 5.47 13.32 -6.85
C THR A 15 6.25 12.01 -6.97
N ARG A 16 7.51 11.99 -6.54
CA ARG A 16 8.36 10.79 -6.59
C ARG A 16 7.78 9.68 -5.71
N MET A 17 7.33 10.04 -4.50
CA MET A 17 6.73 9.07 -3.58
C MET A 17 5.39 8.56 -4.08
N PHE A 18 4.55 9.44 -4.65
CA PHE A 18 3.31 9.04 -5.30
C PHE A 18 3.57 8.03 -6.42
N ASP A 19 4.51 8.32 -7.31
CA ASP A 19 4.83 7.44 -8.44
C ASP A 19 5.34 6.08 -8.00
N LEU A 20 6.17 6.08 -6.97
CA LEU A 20 6.72 4.86 -6.40
C LEU A 20 5.61 3.96 -5.81
N VAL A 21 4.61 4.55 -5.14
CA VAL A 21 3.46 3.83 -4.60
C VAL A 21 2.43 3.49 -5.70
N ASN A 22 2.37 4.24 -6.78
CA ASN A 22 1.45 3.94 -7.89
C ASN A 22 2.01 2.86 -8.85
N ASP A 23 3.32 2.61 -8.85
CA ASP A 23 3.97 1.58 -9.66
C ASP A 23 3.79 0.16 -9.07
N VAL A 24 2.52 -0.25 -8.95
CA VAL A 24 2.11 -1.52 -8.36
C VAL A 24 2.71 -2.73 -9.09
N ALA A 25 2.89 -2.65 -10.41
CA ALA A 25 3.47 -3.73 -11.21
C ALA A 25 4.95 -4.03 -10.87
N ALA A 26 5.67 -3.07 -10.28
CA ALA A 26 7.05 -3.26 -9.85
C ALA A 26 7.17 -3.93 -8.47
N TYR A 27 6.09 -4.02 -7.69
CA TYR A 27 6.14 -4.47 -6.30
C TYR A 27 6.78 -5.85 -6.13
N PRO A 28 6.52 -6.88 -6.95
CA PRO A 28 7.12 -8.20 -6.77
C PRO A 28 8.64 -8.22 -6.97
N ARG A 29 9.18 -7.25 -7.72
CA ARG A 29 10.64 -7.08 -7.90
C ARG A 29 11.26 -6.20 -6.81
N ARG A 30 10.45 -5.41 -6.12
CA ARG A 30 10.90 -4.36 -5.20
C ARG A 30 10.78 -4.76 -3.73
N PHE A 31 9.79 -5.60 -3.42
CA PHE A 31 9.41 -5.91 -2.05
C PHE A 31 9.24 -7.41 -1.85
N ASP A 32 10.00 -7.98 -0.92
CA ASP A 32 9.98 -9.42 -0.61
C ASP A 32 8.63 -9.89 -0.05
N TRP A 33 7.80 -8.97 0.45
CA TRP A 33 6.46 -9.26 0.94
C TRP A 33 5.39 -9.36 -0.16
N CYS A 34 5.72 -8.98 -1.40
CA CYS A 34 4.84 -9.08 -2.56
C CYS A 34 5.32 -10.22 -3.46
N SER A 35 4.57 -11.32 -3.52
CA SER A 35 4.92 -12.44 -4.40
C SER A 35 4.47 -12.26 -5.84
N ALA A 36 3.36 -11.53 -6.05
CA ALA A 36 2.87 -11.19 -7.37
C ALA A 36 2.00 -9.93 -7.32
N ALA A 37 1.97 -9.22 -8.45
CA ALA A 37 1.09 -8.08 -8.68
C ALA A 37 0.52 -8.21 -10.09
N GLN A 38 -0.80 -8.03 -10.21
CA GLN A 38 -1.50 -8.07 -11.49
C GLN A 38 -2.29 -6.79 -11.66
N LEU A 39 -1.94 -6.01 -12.70
CA LEU A 39 -2.75 -4.88 -13.14
C LEU A 39 -3.96 -5.43 -13.91
N ILE A 40 -5.15 -5.05 -13.47
CA ILE A 40 -6.43 -5.40 -14.08
C ILE A 40 -6.90 -4.23 -14.96
N GLU A 41 -6.73 -3.01 -14.45
CA GLU A 41 -7.08 -1.77 -15.14
C GLU A 41 -6.06 -0.68 -14.75
N GLN A 42 -5.67 0.17 -15.68
CA GLN A 42 -4.79 1.31 -15.42
C GLN A 42 -5.19 2.50 -16.30
N GLY A 43 -5.44 3.64 -15.67
CA GLY A 43 -5.66 4.94 -16.29
C GLY A 43 -5.11 6.06 -15.42
N ASP A 44 -5.38 7.30 -15.82
CA ASP A 44 -4.79 8.49 -15.19
C ASP A 44 -5.38 8.77 -13.79
N GLU A 45 -6.67 8.53 -13.59
CA GLU A 45 -7.40 8.79 -12.34
C GLU A 45 -7.75 7.51 -11.57
N ARG A 46 -7.52 6.35 -12.15
CA ARG A 46 -7.98 5.06 -11.62
C ARG A 46 -7.02 3.91 -11.95
N LEU A 47 -6.78 3.04 -10.98
CA LEU A 47 -6.01 1.80 -11.15
C LEU A 47 -6.69 0.66 -10.40
N VAL A 48 -6.90 -0.48 -11.04
CA VAL A 48 -7.39 -1.70 -10.38
C VAL A 48 -6.30 -2.74 -10.43
N ALA A 49 -5.88 -3.24 -9.28
CA ALA A 49 -4.80 -4.22 -9.20
C ALA A 49 -5.01 -5.23 -8.08
N ARG A 50 -4.52 -6.44 -8.35
CA ARG A 50 -4.40 -7.52 -7.37
C ARG A 50 -2.98 -7.59 -6.85
N LEU A 51 -2.85 -7.76 -5.54
CA LEU A 51 -1.60 -8.09 -4.86
C LEU A 51 -1.71 -9.46 -4.20
N ASP A 52 -0.69 -10.29 -4.41
CA ASP A 52 -0.48 -11.53 -3.68
C ASP A 52 0.68 -11.31 -2.69
N LEU A 53 0.38 -11.52 -1.41
CA LEU A 53 1.24 -11.17 -0.29
C LEU A 53 1.80 -12.40 0.40
N GLY A 54 3.04 -12.26 0.85
CA GLY A 54 3.80 -13.30 1.54
C GLY A 54 4.61 -12.78 2.71
N LEU A 55 4.17 -13.05 3.93
CA LEU A 55 4.87 -12.62 5.16
C LEU A 55 5.02 -13.79 6.12
N GLY A 56 6.24 -14.35 6.17
CA GLY A 56 6.50 -15.56 6.95
C GLY A 56 5.60 -16.71 6.48
N SER A 57 4.78 -17.25 7.39
CA SER A 57 3.81 -18.31 7.07
C SER A 57 2.47 -17.79 6.54
N LEU A 58 2.21 -16.48 6.60
CA LEU A 58 0.98 -15.90 6.08
C LEU A 58 1.08 -15.73 4.57
N ARG A 59 0.13 -16.32 3.85
CA ARG A 59 -0.14 -16.06 2.44
C ARG A 59 -1.55 -15.53 2.29
N THR A 60 -1.69 -14.39 1.64
CA THR A 60 -3.00 -13.75 1.41
C THR A 60 -2.95 -13.00 0.09
N TRP A 61 -4.09 -12.54 -0.38
CA TRP A 61 -4.18 -11.71 -1.58
C TRP A 61 -5.31 -10.70 -1.41
N PHE A 62 -5.35 -9.65 -2.21
CA PHE A 62 -6.51 -8.79 -2.34
C PHE A 62 -6.44 -8.00 -3.65
N THR A 63 -7.59 -7.55 -4.11
CA THR A 63 -7.74 -6.64 -5.24
C THR A 63 -8.29 -5.32 -4.73
N THR A 64 -7.64 -4.21 -5.08
CA THR A 64 -8.16 -2.87 -4.80
C THR A 64 -8.42 -2.09 -6.09
N GLU A 65 -9.43 -1.23 -6.03
CA GLU A 65 -9.60 -0.10 -6.93
C GLU A 65 -9.02 1.13 -6.24
N ASN A 66 -8.10 1.78 -6.93
CA ASN A 66 -7.36 2.93 -6.45
C ASN A 66 -7.81 4.16 -7.23
N ALA A 67 -8.35 5.17 -6.54
CA ALA A 67 -8.57 6.50 -7.11
C ALA A 67 -7.31 7.34 -6.91
N LEU A 68 -6.87 8.01 -7.98
CA LEU A 68 -5.58 8.68 -8.08
C LEU A 68 -5.78 10.20 -8.14
N ASP A 69 -5.22 10.90 -7.16
CA ASP A 69 -5.13 12.36 -7.12
C ASP A 69 -3.64 12.74 -7.03
N ARG A 70 -2.97 12.75 -8.19
CA ARG A 70 -1.52 12.96 -8.26
C ARG A 70 -1.17 14.44 -8.03
N PRO A 71 -0.16 14.77 -7.20
CA PRO A 71 0.70 13.86 -6.42
C PRO A 71 0.22 13.65 -4.97
N HIS A 72 -0.99 14.07 -4.61
CA HIS A 72 -1.43 14.26 -3.24
C HIS A 72 -1.93 13.00 -2.54
N ARG A 73 -2.65 12.12 -3.24
CA ARG A 73 -3.41 11.04 -2.58
C ARG A 73 -3.69 9.83 -3.48
N ILE A 74 -3.68 8.65 -2.87
CA ILE A 74 -4.21 7.40 -3.46
C ILE A 74 -5.23 6.81 -2.49
N ASP A 75 -6.50 6.75 -2.90
CA ASP A 75 -7.57 6.11 -2.13
C ASP A 75 -7.82 4.70 -2.64
N MET A 76 -7.65 3.69 -1.79
CA MET A 76 -7.76 2.27 -2.11
C MET A 76 -9.05 1.70 -1.51
N ASN A 77 -9.87 1.06 -2.34
CA ASN A 77 -11.09 0.37 -1.91
C ASN A 77 -11.03 -1.10 -2.33
N LEU A 78 -11.44 -1.99 -1.42
CA LEU A 78 -11.53 -3.42 -1.70
C LEU A 78 -12.48 -3.70 -2.86
N VAL A 79 -11.99 -4.45 -3.84
CA VAL A 79 -12.80 -5.07 -4.89
C VAL A 79 -13.04 -6.54 -4.55
N ASP A 80 -12.00 -7.27 -4.15
CA ASP A 80 -12.07 -8.70 -3.84
C ASP A 80 -10.94 -9.13 -2.89
N GLY A 81 -11.16 -10.19 -2.12
CA GLY A 81 -10.15 -10.75 -1.22
C GLY A 81 -10.72 -11.39 0.06
N PRO A 82 -9.84 -11.90 0.94
CA PRO A 82 -10.19 -12.53 2.21
C PRO A 82 -10.56 -11.51 3.31
N PHE A 83 -10.98 -10.31 2.91
CA PHE A 83 -11.45 -9.24 3.78
C PHE A 83 -12.92 -8.96 3.47
N ARG A 84 -13.70 -8.71 4.52
CA ARG A 84 -15.04 -8.15 4.36
C ARG A 84 -14.97 -6.67 4.01
N LYS A 85 -13.97 -5.98 4.56
CA LYS A 85 -13.66 -4.58 4.29
C LYS A 85 -12.14 -4.41 4.25
N LEU A 86 -11.67 -3.67 3.27
CA LEU A 86 -10.33 -3.11 3.23
C LEU A 86 -10.46 -1.74 2.58
N HIS A 87 -10.08 -0.70 3.31
CA HIS A 87 -9.93 0.64 2.80
C HIS A 87 -8.52 1.10 3.15
N GLY A 88 -7.87 1.80 2.23
CA GLY A 88 -6.58 2.38 2.49
C GLY A 88 -6.45 3.75 1.87
N ARG A 89 -5.60 4.58 2.44
CA ARG A 89 -5.28 5.90 1.93
C ARG A 89 -3.80 6.15 2.08
N TRP A 90 -3.16 6.50 0.97
CA TRP A 90 -1.88 7.17 0.97
C TRP A 90 -2.10 8.67 0.85
N ASP A 91 -1.50 9.44 1.75
CA ASP A 91 -1.41 10.89 1.66
C ASP A 91 0.05 11.29 1.50
N PHE A 92 0.33 12.17 0.53
CA PHE A 92 1.65 12.73 0.25
C PHE A 92 1.60 14.23 0.46
N HIS A 93 2.15 14.69 1.57
CA HIS A 93 2.15 16.10 1.95
C HIS A 93 3.53 16.71 1.69
N ALA A 94 3.64 17.54 0.65
CA ALA A 94 4.89 18.25 0.35
C ALA A 94 5.27 19.17 1.51
N LEU A 95 6.55 19.11 1.91
CA LEU A 95 7.15 19.99 2.91
C LEU A 95 8.07 21.01 2.24
N ASP A 96 8.73 20.59 1.16
CA ASP A 96 9.44 21.42 0.20
C ASP A 96 9.42 20.75 -1.20
N GLU A 97 10.22 21.26 -2.15
CA GLU A 97 10.31 20.72 -3.51
C GLU A 97 10.90 19.29 -3.58
N SER A 98 11.73 18.94 -2.61
CA SER A 98 12.51 17.71 -2.49
C SER A 98 12.18 16.86 -1.26
N ALA A 99 11.20 17.24 -0.44
CA ALA A 99 10.86 16.56 0.80
C ALA A 99 9.34 16.53 1.01
N CYS A 100 8.86 15.42 1.55
CA CYS A 100 7.45 15.25 1.87
C CYS A 100 7.23 14.38 3.11
N LYS A 101 6.02 14.46 3.64
CA LYS A 101 5.49 13.51 4.60
C LYS A 101 4.60 12.52 3.87
N VAL A 102 4.93 11.23 3.95
CA VAL A 102 4.11 10.13 3.45
C VAL A 102 3.32 9.56 4.60
N THR A 103 2.01 9.35 4.43
CA THR A 103 1.14 8.74 5.43
C THR A 103 0.32 7.62 4.81
N LEU A 104 0.32 6.44 5.43
CA LEU A 104 -0.54 5.32 5.12
C LEU A 104 -1.59 5.17 6.22
N THR A 105 -2.86 5.21 5.86
CA THR A 105 -3.97 4.80 6.72
C THR A 105 -4.60 3.54 6.14
N LEU A 106 -4.80 2.50 6.95
CA LEU A 106 -5.43 1.25 6.54
C LEU A 106 -6.53 0.87 7.53
N GLU A 107 -7.69 0.55 7.00
CA GLU A 107 -8.85 0.06 7.74
C GLU A 107 -9.27 -1.28 7.16
N PHE A 108 -9.37 -2.31 8.01
CA PHE A 108 -9.72 -3.64 7.52
C PHE A 108 -10.54 -4.48 8.50
N GLU A 109 -11.26 -5.44 7.93
CA GLU A 109 -12.05 -6.45 8.62
C GLU A 109 -11.87 -7.80 7.89
N PRO A 110 -11.19 -8.79 8.49
CA PRO A 110 -11.06 -10.13 7.91
C PRO A 110 -12.42 -10.80 7.69
N SER A 111 -12.57 -11.57 6.60
CA SER A 111 -13.83 -12.30 6.32
C SER A 111 -14.08 -13.46 7.27
N SER A 112 -13.01 -14.13 7.74
CA SER A 112 -13.09 -15.27 8.66
C SER A 112 -12.85 -14.85 10.10
N ARG A 113 -13.81 -15.11 10.98
CA ARG A 113 -13.68 -14.85 12.43
C ARG A 113 -12.62 -15.73 13.10
N LEU A 114 -12.39 -16.94 12.58
CA LEU A 114 -11.41 -17.88 13.13
C LEU A 114 -9.97 -17.47 12.77
N LEU A 115 -9.78 -16.94 11.55
CA LEU A 115 -8.46 -16.50 11.07
C LEU A 115 -8.18 -15.01 11.38
N ALA A 116 -9.17 -14.28 11.92
CA ALA A 116 -9.08 -12.85 12.16
C ALA A 116 -7.84 -12.43 12.98
N PRO A 117 -7.45 -13.12 14.07
CA PRO A 117 -6.27 -12.71 14.85
C PRO A 117 -4.97 -12.82 14.04
N ALA A 118 -4.76 -13.93 13.33
CA ALA A 118 -3.55 -14.16 12.54
C ALA A 118 -3.47 -13.19 11.35
N MET A 119 -4.59 -12.97 10.66
CA MET A 119 -4.66 -11.99 9.57
C MET A 119 -4.41 -10.57 10.07
N ALA A 120 -5.00 -10.18 11.21
CA ALA A 120 -4.78 -8.85 11.78
C ALA A 120 -3.32 -8.61 12.15
N LEU A 121 -2.66 -9.57 12.81
CA LEU A 121 -1.24 -9.47 13.16
C LEU A 121 -0.34 -9.40 11.92
N GLY A 122 -0.59 -10.23 10.91
CA GLY A 122 0.19 -10.22 9.67
C GLY A 122 0.00 -8.95 8.86
N PHE A 123 -1.23 -8.43 8.78
CA PHE A 123 -1.52 -7.17 8.07
C PHE A 123 -1.00 -5.94 8.82
N GLN A 124 -1.03 -5.96 10.16
CA GLN A 124 -0.31 -4.96 10.97
C GLN A 124 1.18 -4.96 10.65
N SER A 125 1.80 -6.15 10.66
CA SER A 125 3.22 -6.30 10.32
C SER A 125 3.54 -5.85 8.89
N LEU A 126 2.63 -6.06 7.93
CA LEU A 126 2.76 -5.55 6.57
C LEU A 126 2.74 -4.02 6.54
N ALA A 127 1.71 -3.41 7.14
CA ALA A 127 1.51 -1.97 7.15
C ALA A 127 2.69 -1.23 7.80
N ASP A 128 3.24 -1.81 8.87
CA ASP A 128 4.43 -1.30 9.54
C ASP A 128 5.65 -1.29 8.61
N ARG A 129 5.79 -2.31 7.75
CA ARG A 129 6.90 -2.40 6.79
C ARG A 129 6.72 -1.55 5.55
N MET A 130 5.48 -1.38 5.06
CA MET A 130 5.21 -0.73 3.78
C MET A 130 5.84 0.66 3.72
N VAL A 131 5.54 1.54 4.69
CA VAL A 131 6.08 2.92 4.68
C VAL A 131 7.60 2.90 4.63
N ASP A 132 8.25 2.12 5.49
CA ASP A 132 9.71 2.01 5.55
C ASP A 132 10.32 1.42 4.27
N ASP A 133 9.67 0.43 3.66
CA ASP A 133 10.12 -0.17 2.40
C ASP A 133 10.02 0.84 1.24
N PHE A 134 8.96 1.65 1.18
CA PHE A 134 8.85 2.72 0.20
C PHE A 134 9.92 3.79 0.40
N VAL A 135 10.23 4.18 1.63
CA VAL A 135 11.35 5.10 1.91
C VAL A 135 12.66 4.50 1.38
N ARG A 136 12.98 3.27 1.77
CA ARG A 136 14.19 2.57 1.29
C ARG A 136 14.25 2.45 -0.23
N ALA A 137 13.11 2.19 -0.86
CA ALA A 137 13.01 2.05 -2.30
C ALA A 137 13.20 3.38 -3.05
N ALA A 138 12.83 4.50 -2.44
CA ALA A 138 13.08 5.84 -2.95
C ALA A 138 14.57 6.20 -2.88
N ASP A 139 15.26 5.83 -1.80
CA ASP A 139 16.69 6.11 -1.61
C ASP A 139 17.58 5.33 -2.60
N ARG A 140 17.19 4.13 -2.99
CA ARG A 140 17.95 3.29 -3.94
C ARG A 140 17.86 3.74 -5.39
N GLY A 141 16.90 4.61 -5.73
CA GLY A 141 16.68 5.10 -7.10
C GLY A 141 17.26 6.49 -7.35
N ALA A 142 18.21 6.95 -6.55
CA ALA A 142 18.93 8.21 -6.72
C ALA A 142 20.22 7.99 -7.52
#